data_AF-A0A964AII2-F1
#
_entry.id   AF-A0A964AII2-F1
#
_cell.length_a   1.000
_cell.length_b   1.000
_cell.length_c   1.000
_cell.angle_alpha   90.00
_cell.angle_beta   90.00
_cell.angle_gamma   90.00
#
_symmetry.space_group_name_H-M   'P 1'
#
loop_
_entity.id
_entity.type
_entity.pdbx_description
1 polymer ?
#
loop_
_entity_poly.entity_id
_entity_poly.type
_entity_poly.pdbx_seq_one_letter_code
_entity_poly.pdbx_strand_id
1 'polypeptide(L)'
;MTFAGDPPEVVGVTNQSTGFCPEPKCWGAVAAALDQAGVRHPDGWTAAFVFRRCPACGQRNLVKDDWWRCAVCDAGLPRGWNF
;
A
#
# COMPACT_ATOMS: atom_id res chain seq x y z
N MET A 1 -16.03 29.41 -10.45
CA MET A 1 -15.88 29.36 -8.98
C MET A 1 -14.46 28.90 -8.70
N THR A 2 -13.55 29.83 -8.48
CA THR A 2 -12.15 29.56 -8.12
C THR A 2 -12.07 29.56 -6.60
N PHE A 3 -11.75 28.43 -5.99
CA PHE A 3 -11.43 28.40 -4.57
C PHE A 3 -10.07 29.10 -4.39
N ALA A 4 -10.07 30.27 -3.76
CA ALA A 4 -8.84 30.94 -3.34
C ALA A 4 -8.35 30.26 -2.06
N GLY A 5 -7.47 29.27 -2.21
CA GLY A 5 -6.83 28.54 -1.12
C GLY A 5 -5.46 28.03 -1.55
N ASP A 6 -4.64 27.62 -0.58
CA ASP A 6 -3.34 27.02 -0.85
C ASP A 6 -3.46 25.80 -1.78
N PRO A 7 -2.45 25.53 -2.61
CA PRO A 7 -2.47 24.37 -3.49
C PRO A 7 -2.60 23.09 -2.66
N PRO A 8 -3.42 22.12 -3.13
CA PRO A 8 -3.66 20.88 -2.39
C PRO A 8 -2.36 20.13 -2.12
N GLU A 9 -2.31 19.51 -0.94
CA GLU A 9 -1.17 18.74 -0.46
C GLU A 9 -1.65 17.43 0.16
N VAL A 10 -0.95 16.35 -0.17
CA VAL A 10 -1.13 15.05 0.46
C VAL A 10 -0.32 15.03 1.75
N VAL A 11 -1.02 14.93 2.88
CA VAL A 11 -0.39 14.86 4.22
C VAL A 11 -0.11 13.42 4.67
N GLY A 12 -0.64 12.43 3.95
CA GLY A 12 -0.53 11.02 4.32
C GLY A 12 -0.75 10.09 3.13
N VAL A 13 0.10 9.06 3.04
CA VAL A 13 0.04 8.04 1.99
C VAL A 13 0.20 6.65 2.61
N THR A 14 -0.73 5.75 2.29
CA THR A 14 -0.63 4.33 2.65
C THR A 14 -1.05 3.41 1.50
N ASN A 15 -0.41 2.24 1.42
CA ASN A 15 -0.80 1.19 0.49
C ASN A 15 -1.91 0.27 1.05
N GLN A 16 -2.51 0.60 2.19
CA GLN A 16 -3.64 -0.12 2.77
C GLN A 16 -4.94 0.15 2.01
N SER A 17 -4.96 -0.20 0.72
CA SER A 17 -6.16 -0.14 -0.11
C SER A 17 -7.00 -1.41 0.10
N THR A 18 -8.24 -1.24 0.56
CA THR A 18 -9.23 -2.32 0.63
C THR A 18 -9.63 -2.77 -0.77
N GLY A 19 -8.86 -3.67 -1.36
CA GLY A 19 -9.13 -4.18 -2.70
C GLY A 19 -7.87 -4.39 -3.53
N PHE A 20 -6.99 -3.39 -3.59
CA PHE A 20 -5.79 -3.43 -4.44
C PHE A 20 -4.55 -3.94 -3.71
N CYS A 21 -4.37 -3.62 -2.43
CA CYS A 21 -3.26 -4.09 -1.57
C CYS A 21 -1.87 -4.18 -2.25
N PRO A 22 -1.38 -3.12 -2.94
CA PRO A 22 -0.19 -3.23 -3.76
C PRO A 22 1.09 -3.36 -2.93
N GLU A 23 2.14 -3.91 -3.51
CA GLU A 23 3.45 -3.99 -2.85
C GLU A 23 4.06 -2.60 -2.64
N PRO A 24 4.77 -2.32 -1.52
CA PRO A 24 5.37 -1.02 -1.26
C PRO A 24 6.26 -0.46 -2.39
N LYS A 25 6.82 -1.34 -3.24
CA LYS A 25 7.58 -0.94 -4.44
C LYS A 25 6.77 -0.10 -5.44
N CYS A 26 5.44 -0.07 -5.34
CA CYS A 26 4.60 0.74 -6.21
C CYS A 26 4.65 2.25 -5.90
N TRP A 27 5.40 2.68 -4.88
CA TRP A 27 5.58 4.10 -4.53
C TRP A 27 5.90 4.98 -5.74
N GLY A 28 6.84 4.56 -6.60
CA GLY A 28 7.25 5.37 -7.75
C GLY A 28 6.09 5.69 -8.71
N ALA A 29 5.12 4.77 -8.85
CA ALA A 29 3.92 5.03 -9.65
C ALA A 29 2.96 6.03 -8.98
N VAL A 30 2.88 6.01 -7.64
CA VAL A 30 2.07 6.95 -6.86
C VAL A 30 2.67 8.36 -6.93
N ALA A 31 3.97 8.50 -6.69
CA ALA A 31 4.68 9.77 -6.77
C ALA A 31 4.52 10.42 -8.15
N ALA A 32 4.77 9.65 -9.22
CA ALA A 32 4.61 10.14 -10.59
C ALA A 32 3.18 10.62 -10.90
N ALA A 33 2.16 9.93 -10.36
CA ALA A 33 0.77 10.35 -10.55
C ALA A 33 0.43 11.65 -9.80
N LEU A 34 0.99 11.85 -8.60
CA LEU A 34 0.81 13.07 -7.82
C LEU A 34 1.55 14.26 -8.44
N ASP A 35 2.77 14.04 -8.93
CA ASP A 35 3.54 15.02 -9.71
C ASP A 35 2.76 15.48 -10.94
N GLN A 36 2.21 14.54 -11.71
CA GLN A 36 1.38 14.85 -12.89
C GLN A 36 0.11 15.63 -12.54
N ALA A 37 -0.44 15.40 -11.35
CA ALA A 37 -1.61 16.12 -10.84
C ALA A 37 -1.26 17.50 -10.23
N GLY A 38 0.04 17.83 -10.11
CA GLY A 38 0.49 19.07 -9.46
C GLY A 38 0.19 19.12 -7.96
N VAL A 39 0.04 17.95 -7.31
CA VAL A 39 -0.27 17.83 -5.89
C VAL A 39 1.01 17.59 -5.11
N ARG A 40 1.31 18.46 -4.15
CA ARG A 40 2.47 18.26 -3.26
C ARG A 40 2.29 16.99 -2.43
N HIS A 41 3.36 16.23 -2.22
CA HIS A 41 3.29 14.97 -1.50
C HIS A 41 4.60 14.66 -0.74
N PRO A 42 4.58 13.74 0.25
CA PRO A 42 5.79 13.31 0.95
C PRO A 42 6.73 12.53 0.03
N ASP A 43 8.01 12.40 0.38
CA ASP A 43 9.01 11.66 -0.42
C ASP A 43 8.80 10.12 -0.44
N GLY A 44 7.84 9.62 0.35
CA GLY A 44 7.61 8.19 0.53
C GLY A 44 6.25 7.87 1.16
N TRP A 45 6.03 6.58 1.40
CA TRP A 45 4.89 6.12 2.21
C TRP A 45 4.99 6.66 3.64
N THR A 46 3.91 7.25 4.13
CA THR A 46 3.77 7.51 5.58
C THR A 46 3.50 6.23 6.36
N ALA A 47 2.86 5.24 5.73
CA ALA A 47 2.69 3.89 6.26
C ALA A 47 2.62 2.86 5.13
N ALA A 48 3.56 1.92 5.09
CA ALA A 48 3.61 0.85 4.10
C ALA A 48 3.44 -0.52 4.76
N PHE A 49 2.69 -1.40 4.10
CA PHE A 49 2.38 -2.75 4.58
C PHE A 49 2.75 -3.80 3.55
N VAL A 50 3.16 -4.97 4.01
CA VAL A 50 3.42 -6.14 3.16
C VAL A 50 2.18 -7.02 3.17
N PHE A 51 1.61 -7.26 1.98
CA PHE A 51 0.48 -8.17 1.81
C PHE A 51 0.91 -9.47 1.13
N ARG A 52 0.34 -10.58 1.57
CA ARG A 52 0.49 -11.89 0.93
C ARG A 52 -0.86 -12.58 0.86
N ARG A 53 -1.10 -13.31 -0.22
CA ARG A 53 -2.24 -14.20 -0.26
C ARG A 53 -1.83 -15.61 0.10
N CYS A 54 -2.60 -16.21 0.98
CA CYS A 54 -2.37 -17.58 1.40
C CYS A 54 -2.64 -18.53 0.22
N PRO A 55 -1.68 -19.36 -0.19
CA PRO A 55 -1.89 -20.35 -1.24
C PRO A 55 -2.87 -21.47 -0.81
N ALA A 56 -3.06 -21.69 0.50
CA ALA A 56 -3.94 -22.74 1.02
C ALA A 56 -5.42 -22.32 1.07
N CYS A 57 -5.73 -21.14 1.61
CA CYS A 57 -7.12 -20.70 1.81
C CYS A 57 -7.54 -19.49 0.96
N GLY A 58 -6.62 -18.95 0.15
CA GLY A 58 -6.91 -17.83 -0.76
C GLY A 58 -7.05 -16.45 -0.10
N GLN A 59 -6.96 -16.35 1.23
CA GLN A 59 -7.13 -15.10 1.98
C GLN A 59 -5.91 -14.18 1.85
N ARG A 60 -6.16 -12.87 1.77
CA ARG A 60 -5.12 -11.84 1.80
C ARG A 60 -4.78 -11.51 3.25
N ASN A 61 -3.49 -11.49 3.55
CA ASN A 61 -2.94 -11.29 4.88
C ASN A 61 -1.99 -10.12 4.86
N LEU A 62 -2.02 -9.32 5.93
CA LEU A 62 -0.99 -8.36 6.26
C LEU A 62 0.10 -9.10 7.04
N VAL A 63 1.35 -8.96 6.62
CA VAL A 63 2.51 -9.48 7.36
C VAL A 63 2.90 -8.45 8.40
N LYS A 64 2.80 -8.82 9.68
CA LYS A 64 3.12 -7.98 10.83
C LYS A 64 4.30 -8.60 11.58
N ASP A 65 5.29 -7.80 11.96
CA ASP A 65 6.42 -8.23 12.80
C ASP A 65 7.12 -9.50 12.27
N ASP A 66 7.34 -9.59 10.95
CA ASP A 66 7.89 -10.77 10.27
C ASP A 66 7.11 -12.09 10.53
N TRP A 67 5.83 -12.00 10.85
CA TRP A 67 4.95 -13.15 11.00
C TRP A 67 4.41 -13.64 9.65
N TRP A 68 5.15 -14.56 9.04
CA TRP A 68 4.83 -15.13 7.72
C TRP A 68 3.85 -16.31 7.79
N ARG A 69 2.73 -16.15 8.51
CA ARG A 69 1.64 -17.15 8.59
C ARG A 69 0.27 -16.53 8.35
N CYS A 70 -0.61 -17.31 7.75
CA CYS A 70 -1.97 -16.88 7.49
C CYS A 70 -2.77 -16.76 8.79
N ALA A 71 -3.39 -15.62 9.05
CA ALA A 71 -4.22 -15.40 10.23
C ALA A 71 -5.51 -16.25 10.26
N VAL A 72 -5.87 -16.89 9.15
CA VAL A 72 -7.12 -17.67 9.02
C VAL A 72 -6.88 -19.17 9.14
N CYS A 73 -5.86 -19.71 8.48
CA CYS A 73 -5.61 -21.15 8.46
C CYS A 73 -4.21 -21.56 8.95
N ASP A 74 -3.42 -20.61 9.46
CA ASP A 74 -2.06 -20.78 9.99
C ASP A 74 -1.00 -21.33 9.00
N ALA A 75 -1.38 -21.54 7.73
CA ALA A 75 -0.44 -21.96 6.69
C ALA A 75 0.64 -20.89 6.44
N GLY A 76 1.85 -21.33 6.06
CA GLY A 76 2.96 -20.45 5.72
C GLY A 76 2.64 -19.52 4.55
N LEU A 77 3.05 -18.25 4.67
CA LEU A 77 2.92 -17.25 3.62
C LEU A 77 4.22 -17.16 2.78
N PRO A 78 4.12 -16.95 1.46
CA PRO A 78 5.29 -16.82 0.61
C PRO A 78 6.07 -15.53 0.91
N ARG A 79 7.40 -15.59 0.82
CA ARG A 79 8.28 -14.41 0.97
C ARG A 79 8.22 -13.49 -0.24
N GLY A 80 8.07 -14.05 -1.44
CA GLY A 80 7.81 -13.29 -2.66
C GLY A 80 6.37 -12.79 -2.70
N TRP A 81 6.17 -11.62 -3.29
CA TRP A 81 4.83 -11.12 -3.60
C TRP A 81 4.12 -12.07 -4.57
N ASN A 82 2.83 -12.29 -4.32
CA ASN A 82 2.03 -13.24 -5.09
C ASN A 82 0.65 -12.71 -5.48
N PHE A 83 0.41 -11.40 -5.32
CA PHE A 83 -0.91 -10.76 -5.42
C PHE A 83 -0.96 -9.42 -6.13
#